data_AF-A0A6H2H3C1-F1
#
_entry.id   AF-A0A6H2H3C1-F1
#
_cell.length_a   1.000
_cell.length_b   1.000
_cell.length_c   1.000
_cell.angle_alpha   90.00
_cell.angle_beta   90.00
_cell.angle_gamma   90.00
#
_symmetry.space_group_name_H-M   'P 1'
#
loop_
_entity.id
_entity.type
_entity.pdbx_description
1 polymer ?
#
loop_
_entity_poly.entity_id
_entity_poly.type
_entity_poly.pdbx_seq_one_letter_code
_entity_poly.pdbx_strand_id
1 'polypeptide(L)'
;MSALTATGPDSSASAASGAASELHGALGSPAARACLLKLDAYGEAIRGALREHEPSVLARYLLELAKAFNRFYNSGRIVGAGSAGETAAKLRLTAACAAVLSHGLGLLGLSAPTRI
;
A
#
# COMPACT_ATOMS: atom_id res chain seq x y z
N MET A 1 -28.42 -23.55 34.13
CA MET A 1 -29.00 -24.51 33.17
C MET A 1 -29.38 -23.75 31.91
N SER A 2 -28.81 -24.16 30.76
CA SER A 2 -29.11 -23.77 29.36
C SER A 2 -28.68 -22.36 28.90
N ALA A 3 -27.60 -22.19 28.11
CA ALA A 3 -27.27 -22.61 26.72
C ALA A 3 -27.54 -21.44 25.72
N LEU A 4 -26.48 -20.80 25.20
CA LEU A 4 -25.84 -21.05 23.89
C LEU A 4 -26.76 -20.88 22.67
N THR A 5 -26.63 -19.76 21.96
CA THR A 5 -26.80 -19.68 20.49
C THR A 5 -25.93 -18.51 20.01
N ALA A 6 -24.66 -18.79 19.73
CA ALA A 6 -24.12 -18.84 18.37
C ALA A 6 -23.99 -17.45 17.73
N THR A 7 -22.83 -16.82 18.00
CA THR A 7 -22.05 -16.11 16.99
C THR A 7 -22.10 -16.93 15.70
N GLY A 8 -22.80 -16.42 14.69
CA GLY A 8 -22.57 -16.85 13.32
C GLY A 8 -21.29 -16.17 12.82
N PRO A 9 -20.19 -16.90 12.58
CA PRO A 9 -19.19 -16.46 11.61
C PRO A 9 -19.78 -16.66 10.20
N ASP A 10 -19.08 -16.16 9.19
CA ASP A 10 -19.31 -16.47 7.76
C ASP A 10 -20.18 -15.47 6.96
N SER A 11 -19.76 -14.20 6.93
CA SER A 11 -20.15 -13.29 5.82
C SER A 11 -18.98 -12.52 5.19
N SER A 12 -17.73 -12.79 5.56
CA SER A 12 -16.55 -12.08 4.98
C SER A 12 -15.83 -12.84 3.86
N ALA A 13 -16.21 -14.07 3.53
CA ALA A 13 -15.47 -14.90 2.57
C ALA A 13 -15.86 -14.71 1.10
N SER A 14 -17.09 -14.25 0.81
CA SER A 14 -17.57 -14.13 -0.59
C SER A 14 -17.19 -12.81 -1.28
N ALA A 15 -16.73 -11.79 -0.54
CA ALA A 15 -16.38 -10.48 -1.11
C ALA A 15 -14.95 -10.40 -1.69
N ALA A 16 -14.09 -11.38 -1.38
CA ALA A 16 -12.68 -11.34 -1.75
C ALA A 16 -12.43 -11.59 -3.25
N SER A 17 -13.29 -12.38 -3.92
CA SER A 17 -13.12 -12.72 -5.34
C SER A 17 -13.58 -11.61 -6.29
N GLY A 18 -14.68 -10.92 -5.97
CA GLY A 18 -15.14 -9.74 -6.71
C GLY A 18 -14.21 -8.54 -6.54
N ALA A 19 -13.74 -8.30 -5.32
CA ALA A 19 -12.78 -7.23 -5.03
C ALA A 19 -11.45 -7.43 -5.77
N ALA A 20 -10.98 -8.67 -5.93
CA ALA A 20 -9.73 -8.97 -6.64
C ALA A 20 -9.82 -8.63 -8.14
N SER A 21 -10.97 -8.89 -8.79
CA SER A 21 -11.20 -8.55 -10.20
C SER A 21 -11.29 -7.02 -10.40
N GLU A 22 -12.00 -6.33 -9.50
CA GLU A 22 -12.09 -4.86 -9.51
C GLU A 22 -10.75 -4.19 -9.22
N LEU A 23 -9.96 -4.75 -8.30
CA LEU A 23 -8.58 -4.34 -8.01
C LEU A 23 -7.68 -4.49 -9.25
N HIS A 24 -7.80 -5.60 -9.98
CA HIS A 24 -6.99 -5.87 -11.16
C HIS A 24 -7.27 -4.89 -12.30
N GLY A 25 -8.55 -4.54 -12.52
CA GLY A 25 -8.94 -3.50 -13.47
C GLY A 25 -8.52 -2.10 -13.03
N ALA A 26 -8.68 -1.78 -11.74
CA ALA A 26 -8.40 -0.45 -11.20
C ALA A 26 -6.90 -0.13 -11.06
N LEU A 27 -6.07 -1.14 -10.81
CA LEU A 27 -4.62 -1.03 -10.61
C LEU A 27 -3.82 -1.61 -11.79
N GLY A 28 -4.46 -1.79 -12.95
CA GLY A 28 -3.83 -2.35 -14.15
C GLY A 28 -2.73 -1.47 -14.77
N SER A 29 -2.56 -0.23 -14.33
CA SER A 29 -1.53 0.65 -14.89
C SER A 29 -0.12 0.16 -14.52
N PRO A 30 0.85 0.23 -15.44
CA PRO A 30 2.23 -0.16 -15.14
C PRO A 30 2.81 0.59 -13.93
N ALA A 31 2.41 1.84 -13.71
CA ALA A 31 2.84 2.66 -12.59
C ALA A 31 2.23 2.20 -11.25
N ALA A 32 0.95 1.82 -11.23
CA ALA A 32 0.30 1.24 -10.05
C ALA A 32 0.96 -0.08 -9.64
N ARG A 33 1.21 -0.96 -10.63
CA ARG A 33 1.91 -2.23 -10.42
C ARG A 33 3.32 -2.02 -9.87
N ALA A 34 4.06 -1.04 -10.38
CA ALA A 34 5.39 -0.72 -9.85
C ALA A 34 5.34 -0.32 -8.36
N CYS A 35 4.32 0.44 -7.94
CA CYS A 35 4.12 0.78 -6.53
C CYS A 35 3.82 -0.46 -5.68
N LEU A 36 2.91 -1.32 -6.14
CA LEU A 36 2.56 -2.56 -5.45
C LEU A 36 3.78 -3.47 -5.23
N LEU A 37 4.59 -3.69 -6.27
CA LEU A 37 5.80 -4.48 -6.18
C LEU A 37 6.82 -3.87 -5.21
N LYS A 38 6.92 -2.54 -5.16
CA LYS A 38 7.75 -1.88 -4.16
C LYS A 38 7.21 -2.15 -2.77
N LEU A 39 5.92 -1.91 -2.51
CA LEU A 39 5.29 -2.15 -1.20
C LEU A 39 5.52 -3.58 -0.70
N ASP A 40 5.38 -4.58 -1.57
CA ASP A 40 5.64 -5.99 -1.24
C ASP A 40 7.11 -6.22 -0.82
N ALA A 41 8.05 -5.58 -1.52
CA ALA A 41 9.47 -5.66 -1.21
C ALA A 41 9.91 -4.88 0.06
N TYR A 42 9.01 -4.14 0.72
CA TYR A 42 9.38 -3.31 1.89
C TYR A 42 9.97 -4.12 3.04
N GLY A 43 9.36 -5.27 3.36
CA GLY A 43 9.84 -6.13 4.43
C GLY A 43 11.25 -6.65 4.18
N GLU A 44 11.59 -6.95 2.92
CA GLU A 44 12.93 -7.37 2.56
C GLU A 44 13.93 -6.21 2.58
N ALA A 45 13.50 -5.01 2.19
CA ALA A 45 14.33 -3.81 2.28
C ALA A 45 14.75 -3.50 3.74
N ILE A 46 13.84 -3.67 4.70
CA ILE A 46 14.17 -3.54 6.14
C ILE A 46 15.18 -4.61 6.55
N ARG A 47 14.95 -5.88 6.20
CA ARG A 47 15.87 -6.98 6.54
C ARG A 47 17.25 -6.78 5.91
N GLY A 48 17.32 -6.30 4.67
CA GLY A 48 18.56 -5.95 3.99
C GLY A 48 19.34 -4.88 4.75
N ALA A 49 18.68 -3.76 5.10
CA ALA A 49 19.30 -2.68 5.87
C ALA A 49 19.81 -3.15 7.25
N LEU A 50 19.08 -4.07 7.91
CA LEU A 50 19.52 -4.67 9.18
C LEU A 50 20.72 -5.60 9.02
N ARG A 51 20.74 -6.47 8.00
CA ARG A 51 21.84 -7.41 7.76
C ARG A 51 23.15 -6.70 7.44
N GLU A 52 23.07 -5.63 6.67
CA GLU A 52 24.23 -4.85 6.22
C GLU A 52 24.64 -3.78 7.24
N HIS A 53 23.86 -3.61 8.33
CA HIS A 53 24.01 -2.51 9.29
C HIS A 53 24.06 -1.13 8.62
N GLU A 54 23.38 -0.97 7.48
CA GLU A 54 23.45 0.22 6.64
C GLU A 54 22.05 0.88 6.50
N PRO A 55 21.72 1.88 7.32
CA PRO A 55 20.41 2.57 7.25
C PRO A 55 20.19 3.31 5.93
N SER A 56 21.28 3.62 5.20
CA SER A 56 21.25 4.23 3.87
C SER A 56 20.49 3.37 2.86
N VAL A 57 20.49 2.05 3.03
CA VAL A 57 19.78 1.09 2.16
C VAL A 57 18.26 1.31 2.27
N LEU A 58 17.75 1.43 3.50
CA LEU A 58 16.33 1.72 3.74
C LEU A 58 15.94 3.09 3.19
N ALA A 59 16.76 4.13 3.45
CA ALA A 59 16.51 5.47 2.94
C ALA A 59 16.41 5.51 1.40
N ARG A 60 17.30 4.77 0.71
CA ARG A 60 17.29 4.67 -0.74
C ARG A 60 16.05 3.95 -1.26
N TYR A 61 15.65 2.88 -0.59
CA TYR A 61 14.40 2.19 -0.91
C TYR A 61 13.18 3.11 -0.77
N LEU A 62 13.08 3.88 0.32
CA LEU A 62 11.97 4.82 0.54
C LEU A 62 11.93 5.91 -0.53
N LEU A 63 13.10 6.41 -0.95
CA LEU A 63 13.20 7.36 -2.06
C LEU A 63 12.68 6.76 -3.38
N GLU A 64 13.04 5.50 -3.67
CA GLU A 64 12.55 4.81 -4.87
C GLU A 64 11.05 4.52 -4.81
N LEU A 65 10.50 4.19 -3.64
CA LEU A 65 9.05 4.08 -3.43
C LEU A 65 8.35 5.41 -3.68
N ALA A 66 8.88 6.53 -3.15
CA ALA A 66 8.32 7.86 -3.36
C ALA A 66 8.34 8.26 -4.85
N LYS A 67 9.43 7.96 -5.58
CA LYS A 67 9.50 8.16 -7.03
C LYS A 67 8.48 7.32 -7.80
N ALA A 68 8.30 6.06 -7.42
CA ALA A 68 7.28 5.19 -8.03
C ALA A 68 5.87 5.74 -7.78
N PHE A 69 5.59 6.16 -6.56
CA PHE A 69 4.31 6.79 -6.19
C PHE A 69 4.06 8.08 -6.97
N ASN A 70 5.08 8.95 -7.12
CA ASN A 70 4.95 10.17 -7.89
C ASN A 70 4.62 9.88 -9.37
N ARG A 71 5.24 8.86 -9.97
CA ARG A 71 4.87 8.40 -11.32
C ARG A 71 3.45 7.89 -11.37
N PHE A 72 3.02 7.10 -10.39
CA PHE A 72 1.63 6.64 -10.29
C PHE A 72 0.64 7.82 -10.22
N TYR A 73 0.92 8.81 -9.38
CA TYR A 73 0.14 10.03 -9.23
C TYR A 73 0.01 10.83 -10.53
N ASN A 74 1.09 10.93 -11.30
CA ASN A 74 1.11 11.65 -12.57
C ASN A 74 0.56 10.84 -13.75
N SER A 75 0.58 9.50 -13.66
CA SER A 75 0.17 8.60 -14.76
C SER A 75 -1.35 8.47 -14.93
N GLY A 76 -2.15 8.94 -13.97
CA GLY A 76 -3.60 8.88 -14.06
C GLY A 76 -4.28 9.68 -12.96
N ARG A 77 -5.49 10.16 -13.25
CA ARG A 77 -6.32 10.82 -12.24
C ARG A 77 -6.67 9.82 -11.13
N ILE A 78 -6.20 10.11 -9.92
CA ILE A 78 -6.56 9.35 -8.71
C ILE A 78 -8.01 9.63 -8.30
N VAL A 79 -8.46 10.87 -8.46
CA VAL A 79 -9.81 11.32 -8.07
C VAL A 79 -10.61 11.69 -9.31
N GLY A 80 -11.77 11.02 -9.49
CA GLY A 80 -12.72 11.31 -10.55
C GLY A 80 -12.39 10.69 -11.92
N ALA A 81 -11.55 9.65 -11.98
CA ALA A 81 -11.42 8.82 -13.16
C ALA A 81 -11.80 7.38 -12.79
N GLY A 82 -13.01 6.98 -13.21
CA GLY A 82 -13.49 5.60 -13.11
C GLY A 82 -14.71 5.41 -12.22
N SER A 83 -15.05 4.14 -12.03
CA SER A 83 -16.09 3.71 -11.09
C SER A 83 -15.69 4.03 -9.65
N ALA A 84 -16.67 3.98 -8.73
CA ALA A 84 -16.39 4.13 -7.29
C ALA A 84 -15.35 3.12 -6.79
N GLY A 85 -15.36 1.89 -7.33
CA GLY A 85 -14.39 0.84 -7.01
C GLY A 85 -12.97 1.19 -7.46
N GLU A 86 -12.81 1.77 -8.65
CA GLU A 86 -11.50 2.20 -9.15
C GLU A 86 -10.90 3.33 -8.30
N THR A 87 -11.72 4.31 -7.95
CA THR A 87 -11.29 5.40 -7.07
C THR A 87 -10.90 4.86 -5.69
N ALA A 88 -11.71 3.96 -5.11
CA ALA A 88 -11.40 3.34 -3.81
C ALA A 88 -10.09 2.54 -3.83
N ALA A 89 -9.83 1.77 -4.89
CA ALA A 89 -8.58 1.02 -5.05
C ALA A 89 -7.35 1.93 -5.12
N LYS A 90 -7.40 3.01 -5.92
CA LYS A 90 -6.30 4.00 -6.04
C LYS A 90 -6.06 4.74 -4.72
N LEU A 91 -7.12 5.05 -3.97
CA LEU A 91 -7.00 5.65 -2.64
C LEU A 91 -6.35 4.69 -1.64
N ARG A 92 -6.73 3.41 -1.65
CA ARG A 92 -6.09 2.39 -0.79
C ARG A 92 -4.60 2.23 -1.12
N LEU A 93 -4.22 2.23 -2.40
CA LEU A 93 -2.81 2.20 -2.81
C LEU A 93 -2.06 3.43 -2.29
N THR A 94 -2.64 4.61 -2.44
CA THR A 94 -2.07 5.87 -1.92
C THR A 94 -1.87 5.82 -0.40
N ALA A 95 -2.88 5.35 0.35
CA ALA A 95 -2.81 5.20 1.80
C ALA A 95 -1.72 4.20 2.22
N ALA A 96 -1.58 3.07 1.50
CA ALA A 96 -0.52 2.09 1.76
C ALA A 96 0.88 2.67 1.53
N CYS A 97 1.08 3.42 0.43
CA CYS A 97 2.34 4.13 0.17
C CYS A 97 2.66 5.13 1.28
N ALA A 98 1.67 5.93 1.71
CA ALA A 98 1.85 6.89 2.80
C ALA A 98 2.22 6.22 4.13
N ALA A 99 1.56 5.10 4.47
CA ALA A 99 1.85 4.34 5.68
C ALA A 99 3.28 3.77 5.69
N VAL A 100 3.73 3.20 4.56
CA VAL A 100 5.10 2.67 4.44
C VAL A 100 6.15 3.77 4.50
N LEU A 101 5.92 4.90 3.83
CA LEU A 101 6.83 6.04 3.88
C LEU A 101 6.92 6.61 5.31
N SER A 102 5.78 6.81 5.97
CA SER A 102 5.76 7.31 7.36
C SER A 102 6.46 6.35 8.32
N HIS A 103 6.18 5.05 8.21
CA HIS A 103 6.82 4.04 9.05
C HIS A 103 8.33 3.96 8.78
N GLY A 104 8.76 3.91 7.52
CA GLY A 104 10.16 3.83 7.15
C GLY A 104 10.96 5.07 7.55
N LEU A 105 10.39 6.27 7.41
CA LEU A 105 11.00 7.51 7.91
C LEU A 105 11.12 7.47 9.44
N GLY A 106 10.10 6.97 10.14
CA GLY A 106 10.13 6.77 11.59
C GLY A 106 11.25 5.84 12.04
N LEU A 107 11.51 4.75 11.30
CA LEU A 107 12.63 3.84 11.57
C LEU A 107 14.01 4.52 11.40
N LEU A 108 14.09 5.55 10.56
CA LEU A 108 15.30 6.35 10.37
C LEU A 108 15.41 7.52 11.37
N GLY A 109 14.49 7.61 12.34
CA GLY A 109 14.43 8.71 13.32
C GLY A 109 13.90 10.02 12.74
N LEU A 110 13.23 9.98 11.58
CA LEU A 110 12.65 11.14 10.92
C LEU A 110 11.14 11.19 11.15
N SER A 111 10.61 12.39 11.37
CA SER A 111 9.16 12.62 11.39
C SER A 111 8.67 12.97 9.99
N ALA A 112 7.66 12.25 9.49
CA ALA A 112 7.01 12.59 8.24
C ALA A 112 6.15 13.86 8.42
N PRO A 113 6.34 14.91 7.60
CA PRO A 113 5.54 16.12 7.71
C PRO A 113 4.08 15.86 7.31
N THR A 114 3.14 16.39 8.09
CA THR A 114 1.70 16.23 7.82
C THR A 114 1.19 17.14 6.70
N ARG A 115 1.92 18.22 6.40
CA ARG A 115 1.71 19.16 5.29
C ARG A 115 3.06 19.79 4.91
N ILE A 116 3.30 19.96 3.61
CA ILE A 116 4.41 20.74 3.04
C ILE A 116 3.94 22.14 2.70
#